data_AF-A0A355UTN6-F1
#
_entry.id   AF-A0A355UTN6-F1
#
_cell.length_a   1.000
_cell.length_b   1.000
_cell.length_c   1.000
_cell.angle_alpha   90.00
_cell.angle_beta   90.00
_cell.angle_gamma   90.00
#
_symmetry.space_group_name_H-M   'P 1'
#
loop_
_entity.id
_entity.type
_entity.pdbx_description
1 polymer ?
#
loop_
_entity_poly.entity_id
_entity_poly.type
_entity_poly.pdbx_seq_one_letter_code
_entity_poly.pdbx_strand_id
1 'polypeptide(L)'
;MSLWIGQMEPFAGSISRFFLSPGQEIALPVSCQIFAGGRTIENGHQDDFLVEVWTDLNDHGESFSPIPMTFLRQSDLYYEYEASLLLKTTGAFRFTVRFSPDRGKSWIYQNDFYQGEKPCIDAFLVASAEWIQSASLYAVSPEAFPTLEELDNGLAYISSLGTDIVYLPAGDPESLGPSLDALIKRAHALGLKVVLDFVVSRFQSAKGNFGYYNDAEDWIEMGSFDQAFWDKMAAVVPDWMDRHGIDGICCQFAQLAPARFWQKAINAIKRVKPDALVIGNFPGGDGRMLLRAFDAVKGDLWHSLQGFPSGRDIKYFFLGRDSQYPKRSGFLQFVESPDTTIRSVVRWGSPQTAFLRFAIAATTPGLPLIQNGQEISDAIQLPLGESCTVEWSRFVGESKILHLYAKLMHVRRELPTLCRGRTFFLNMEPEQDSIFAFLRYDSEGAVLVAINLDAYKEQKASFRLPIWELKMDSAHSFVMTDLWNEGEPGLYSGQHLSAGLPVTLPPNGLVIATLTPKAASISAGKSAADV
;
A
#
# COMPACT_ATOMS: atom_id res chain seq x y z
N MET A 1 2.95 -27.05 34.31
CA MET A 1 4.01 -26.21 33.73
C MET A 1 3.30 -25.18 32.87
N SER A 2 3.31 -23.92 33.25
CA SER A 2 2.75 -22.84 32.44
C SER A 2 3.90 -21.90 32.14
N LEU A 3 4.72 -22.26 31.14
CA LEU A 3 5.64 -21.30 30.57
C LEU A 3 4.79 -20.42 29.67
N TRP A 4 4.69 -19.14 30.01
CA TRP A 4 4.03 -18.16 29.16
C TRP A 4 5.10 -17.54 28.28
N ILE A 5 4.85 -17.32 27.00
CA ILE A 5 5.69 -16.44 26.18
C ILE A 5 4.82 -15.21 26.01
N GLY A 6 4.88 -14.31 26.97
CA GLY A 6 4.21 -13.02 26.85
C GLY A 6 4.98 -12.12 25.89
N GLN A 7 4.23 -11.26 25.21
CA GLN A 7 4.67 -10.12 24.40
C GLN A 7 6.07 -10.21 23.77
N MET A 8 6.12 -10.80 22.57
CA MET A 8 6.89 -10.12 21.52
C MET A 8 6.27 -8.73 21.35
N GLU A 9 7.03 -7.67 21.60
CA GLU A 9 6.83 -6.49 20.77
C GLU A 9 7.36 -6.87 19.38
N PRO A 10 6.50 -7.09 18.36
CA PRO A 10 5.18 -6.49 18.19
C PRO A 10 4.03 -7.54 18.22
N PHE A 11 3.02 -7.30 19.06
CA PHE A 11 1.61 -7.77 19.03
C PHE A 11 1.26 -9.15 18.42
N ALA A 12 0.39 -9.90 19.11
CA ALA A 12 -0.36 -11.04 18.58
C ALA A 12 -0.78 -10.84 17.10
N GLY A 13 -0.16 -11.57 16.16
CA GLY A 13 -0.49 -11.47 14.74
C GLY A 13 -0.14 -10.15 14.06
N SER A 14 0.83 -9.39 14.58
CA SER A 14 1.31 -8.17 13.95
C SER A 14 2.02 -8.48 12.62
N ILE A 15 1.80 -7.59 11.65
CA ILE A 15 2.47 -7.59 10.37
C ILE A 15 3.37 -6.35 10.37
N SER A 16 4.67 -6.56 10.22
CA SER A 16 5.61 -5.46 10.03
C SER A 16 5.89 -5.26 8.55
N ARG A 17 5.83 -4.01 8.08
CA ARG A 17 6.05 -3.71 6.66
C ARG A 17 7.23 -2.77 6.47
N PHE A 18 8.11 -3.18 5.58
CA PHE A 18 9.33 -2.47 5.22
C PHE A 18 9.40 -2.26 3.72
N PHE A 19 10.14 -1.22 3.35
CA PHE A 19 10.37 -0.85 1.98
C PHE A 19 11.87 -0.83 1.74
N LEU A 20 12.31 -1.51 0.68
CA LEU A 20 13.72 -1.65 0.34
C LEU A 20 14.03 -0.89 -0.95
N SER A 21 15.03 -0.03 -0.92
CA SER A 21 15.67 0.48 -2.12
C SER A 21 16.51 -0.62 -2.76
N PRO A 22 16.80 -0.56 -4.08
CA PRO A 22 17.66 -1.55 -4.74
C PRO A 22 19.02 -1.70 -4.04
N GLY A 23 19.38 -2.93 -3.66
CA GLY A 23 20.63 -3.24 -2.97
C GLY A 23 20.70 -2.82 -1.50
N GLN A 24 19.62 -2.30 -0.92
CA GLN A 24 19.57 -1.93 0.49
C GLN A 24 19.50 -3.18 1.38
N GLU A 25 20.26 -3.18 2.47
CA GLU A 25 20.11 -4.14 3.55
C GLU A 25 19.60 -3.44 4.82
N ILE A 26 18.64 -4.05 5.51
CA ILE A 26 18.10 -3.52 6.76
C ILE A 26 18.31 -4.55 7.87
N ALA A 27 19.04 -4.14 8.91
CA ALA A 27 19.14 -4.89 10.15
C ALA A 27 17.92 -4.58 11.03
N LEU A 28 17.10 -5.60 11.28
CA LEU A 28 15.85 -5.50 12.02
C LEU A 28 16.01 -6.12 13.41
N PRO A 29 15.90 -5.34 14.49
CA PRO A 29 15.86 -5.90 15.82
C PRO A 29 14.56 -6.68 16.00
N VAL A 30 14.68 -7.93 16.45
CA VAL A 30 13.56 -8.76 16.86
C VAL A 30 13.77 -9.13 18.31
N SER A 31 12.79 -8.82 19.16
CA SER A 31 12.82 -9.20 20.57
C SER A 31 11.75 -10.23 20.89
N CYS A 32 12.04 -11.06 21.90
CA CYS A 32 11.12 -12.05 22.45
C CYS A 32 11.18 -12.00 23.97
N GLN A 33 10.02 -12.11 24.63
CA GLN A 33 9.93 -12.19 26.08
C GLN A 33 9.40 -13.57 26.50
N ILE A 34 10.11 -14.22 27.43
CA ILE A 34 9.76 -15.55 27.95
C ILE A 34 9.38 -15.39 29.42
N PHE A 35 8.15 -15.76 29.76
CA PHE A 35 7.56 -15.63 31.10
C PHE A 35 7.64 -16.98 31.82
N ALA A 36 8.49 -17.02 32.83
CA ALA A 36 8.63 -18.17 33.71
C ALA A 36 7.56 -18.08 34.82
N GLY A 37 6.39 -18.71 34.66
CA GLY A 37 5.29 -18.66 35.62
C GLY A 37 5.66 -19.17 37.03
N GLY A 38 6.18 -18.29 37.89
CA GLY A 38 6.47 -18.57 39.30
C GLY A 38 7.68 -19.48 39.56
N ARG A 39 8.51 -19.77 38.55
CA ARG A 39 9.81 -20.41 38.77
C ARG A 39 10.88 -19.34 38.90
N THR A 40 11.35 -19.10 40.12
CA THR A 40 12.69 -18.55 40.33
C THR A 40 13.66 -19.56 39.73
N ILE A 41 14.38 -19.17 38.69
CA ILE A 41 15.43 -20.02 38.13
C ILE A 41 16.60 -19.89 39.10
N GLU A 42 16.66 -20.78 40.08
CA GLU A 42 17.80 -20.87 40.98
C GLU A 42 19.04 -21.16 40.14
N ASN A 43 19.86 -20.12 39.95
CA ASN A 43 21.09 -20.08 39.14
C ASN A 43 20.92 -19.90 37.62
N GLY A 44 19.93 -19.14 37.16
CA GLY A 44 19.77 -18.81 35.72
C GLY A 44 20.94 -17.99 35.18
N HIS A 45 22.01 -18.67 34.76
CA HIS A 45 23.07 -18.08 33.96
C HIS A 45 22.58 -17.94 32.51
N GLN A 46 23.21 -17.04 31.75
CA GLN A 46 22.99 -16.80 30.32
C GLN A 46 22.97 -18.09 29.47
N ASP A 47 23.54 -19.18 29.98
CA ASP A 47 23.72 -20.48 29.32
C ASP A 47 22.54 -21.47 29.46
N ASP A 48 21.48 -21.17 30.20
CA ASP A 48 20.41 -22.15 30.49
C ASP A 48 19.27 -22.14 29.46
N PHE A 49 19.17 -21.10 28.62
CA PHE A 49 18.23 -21.04 27.50
C PHE A 49 18.94 -20.73 26.19
N LEU A 50 18.72 -21.59 25.19
CA LEU A 50 18.97 -21.23 23.81
C LEU A 50 17.66 -20.74 23.21
N VAL A 51 17.65 -19.55 22.63
CA VAL A 51 16.48 -18.99 21.94
C VAL A 51 16.91 -18.67 20.52
N GLU A 52 16.09 -19.03 19.54
CA GLU A 52 16.39 -18.82 18.13
C GLU A 52 15.17 -18.26 17.40
N VAL A 53 15.42 -17.32 16.48
CA VAL A 53 14.45 -16.93 15.47
C VAL A 53 14.63 -17.83 14.26
N TRP A 54 13.53 -18.47 13.86
CA TRP A 54 13.41 -19.29 12.67
C TRP A 54 12.59 -18.56 11.64
N THR A 55 13.15 -18.42 10.44
CA THR A 55 12.38 -17.88 9.31
C THR A 55 11.85 -19.09 8.53
N ASP A 56 10.54 -19.22 8.39
CA ASP A 56 9.95 -20.32 7.63
C ASP A 56 9.12 -19.78 6.47
N LEU A 57 9.74 -19.78 5.29
CA LEU A 57 9.11 -20.24 4.07
C LEU A 57 10.14 -21.09 3.34
N ASN A 58 10.16 -22.39 3.64
CA ASN A 58 10.84 -23.35 2.76
C ASN A 58 10.35 -23.16 1.33
N ASP A 59 11.21 -22.58 0.48
CA ASP A 59 11.14 -22.79 -0.97
C ASP A 59 12.43 -22.45 -1.73
N HIS A 60 13.60 -22.50 -1.09
CA HIS A 60 14.87 -22.32 -1.81
C HIS A 60 16.08 -23.13 -1.37
N GLY A 61 16.05 -23.93 -0.32
CA GLY A 61 17.30 -24.54 0.16
C GLY A 61 18.36 -23.51 0.62
N GLU A 62 18.08 -22.21 0.57
CA GLU A 62 18.68 -21.21 1.45
C GLU A 62 17.78 -21.09 2.67
N SER A 63 18.06 -21.89 3.70
CA SER A 63 17.54 -21.64 5.03
C SER A 63 18.17 -20.33 5.53
N PHE A 64 17.40 -19.37 6.01
CA PHE A 64 17.94 -18.65 7.15
C PHE A 64 18.04 -19.69 8.26
N SER A 65 19.27 -20.09 8.53
CA SER A 65 19.58 -20.93 9.67
C SER A 65 19.05 -20.27 10.94
N PRO A 66 18.77 -21.06 11.99
CA PRO A 66 18.43 -20.50 13.29
C PRO A 66 19.35 -19.34 13.65
N ILE A 67 18.77 -18.16 13.93
CA ILE A 67 19.55 -17.01 14.39
C ILE A 67 19.50 -17.04 15.92
N PRO A 68 20.63 -17.27 16.60
CA PRO A 68 20.65 -17.27 18.05
C PRO A 68 20.28 -15.88 18.56
N MET A 69 19.40 -15.84 19.55
CA MET A 69 19.03 -14.61 20.24
C MET A 69 19.93 -14.42 21.46
N THR A 70 20.33 -13.17 21.70
CA THR A 70 21.12 -12.75 22.84
C THR A 70 20.19 -12.32 23.97
N PHE A 71 20.46 -12.79 25.19
CA PHE A 71 19.76 -12.31 26.37
C PHE A 71 20.01 -10.81 26.57
N LEU A 72 18.94 -10.05 26.73
CA LEU A 72 18.99 -8.60 26.96
C LEU A 72 18.89 -8.25 28.44
N ARG A 73 17.79 -8.67 29.07
CA ARG A 73 17.50 -8.32 30.47
C ARG A 73 16.47 -9.26 31.08
N GLN A 74 16.44 -9.26 32.40
CA GLN A 74 15.42 -9.94 33.19
C GLN A 74 14.56 -8.90 33.91
N SER A 75 13.25 -9.16 33.92
CA SER A 75 12.22 -8.51 34.72
C SER A 75 11.76 -9.47 35.82
N ASP A 76 10.98 -8.99 36.79
CA ASP A 76 10.33 -9.83 37.80
C ASP A 76 9.38 -10.88 37.17
N LEU A 77 8.97 -10.67 35.92
CA LEU A 77 7.96 -11.47 35.23
C LEU A 77 8.48 -12.24 34.00
N TYR A 78 9.58 -11.80 33.39
CA TYR A 78 10.04 -12.33 32.11
C TYR A 78 11.54 -12.16 31.87
N TYR A 79 12.06 -12.95 30.94
CA TYR A 79 13.39 -12.82 30.35
C TYR A 79 13.24 -12.29 28.92
N GLU A 80 13.99 -11.25 28.57
CA GLU A 80 13.96 -10.64 27.24
C GLU A 80 15.21 -11.03 26.45
N TYR A 81 15.02 -11.40 25.19
CA TYR A 81 16.06 -11.77 24.24
C TYR A 81 15.91 -10.95 22.97
N GLU A 82 17.01 -10.67 22.27
CA GLU A 82 17.01 -10.04 20.95
C GLU A 82 17.86 -10.76 19.92
N ALA A 83 17.49 -10.62 18.66
CA ALA A 83 18.35 -10.91 17.52
C ALA A 83 18.24 -9.79 16.49
N SER A 84 19.24 -9.68 15.62
CA SER A 84 19.17 -8.82 14.45
C SER A 84 18.93 -9.67 13.21
N LEU A 85 17.80 -9.45 12.54
CA LEU A 85 17.48 -10.07 11.26
C LEU A 85 17.97 -9.19 10.13
N LEU A 86 18.81 -9.73 9.25
CA LEU A 86 19.28 -9.00 8.08
C LEU A 86 18.34 -9.23 6.89
N LEU A 87 17.55 -8.22 6.56
CA LEU A 87 16.63 -8.23 5.44
C LEU A 87 17.34 -7.66 4.19
N LYS A 88 17.53 -8.50 3.18
CA LYS A 88 18.24 -8.14 1.93
C LYS A 88 17.35 -8.16 0.68
N THR A 89 16.22 -8.86 0.75
CA THR A 89 15.35 -9.09 -0.39
C THR A 89 13.92 -8.69 -0.04
N THR A 90 13.17 -8.33 -1.07
CA THR A 90 11.72 -8.19 -0.98
C THR A 90 11.07 -9.57 -0.88
N GLY A 91 9.85 -9.61 -0.35
CA GLY A 91 9.14 -10.86 -0.11
C GLY A 91 8.21 -10.79 1.09
N ALA A 92 7.51 -11.89 1.30
CA ALA A 92 6.76 -12.16 2.49
C ALA A 92 7.56 -13.12 3.35
N PHE A 93 7.77 -12.78 4.61
CA PHE A 93 8.55 -13.57 5.56
C PHE A 93 7.69 -13.89 6.77
N ARG A 94 7.98 -15.04 7.35
CA ARG A 94 7.33 -15.53 8.55
C ARG A 94 8.41 -15.95 9.51
N PHE A 95 8.27 -15.53 10.75
CA PHE A 95 9.22 -15.83 11.80
C PHE A 95 8.53 -16.50 12.98
N THR A 96 9.19 -17.53 13.49
CA THR A 96 8.80 -18.23 14.70
C THR A 96 9.96 -18.24 15.66
N VAL A 97 9.71 -18.21 16.96
CA VAL A 97 10.74 -18.41 17.96
C VAL A 97 10.63 -19.81 18.51
N ARG A 98 11.79 -20.46 18.68
CA ARG A 98 11.92 -21.65 19.48
C ARG A 98 12.91 -21.42 20.60
N PHE A 99 12.72 -22.13 21.70
CA PHE A 99 13.62 -22.08 22.83
C PHE A 99 13.87 -23.47 23.39
N SER A 100 15.02 -23.62 24.04
CA SER A 100 15.45 -24.86 24.65
C SER A 100 15.83 -24.61 26.11
N PRO A 101 15.07 -25.16 27.08
CA PRO A 101 15.36 -25.02 28.51
C PRO A 101 16.43 -26.00 29.02
N ASP A 102 16.96 -26.87 28.15
CA ASP A 102 17.87 -27.97 28.49
C ASP A 102 19.15 -27.95 27.63
N ARG A 103 19.61 -26.75 27.27
CA ARG A 103 20.85 -26.49 26.51
C ARG A 103 20.88 -27.19 25.14
N GLY A 104 19.79 -27.11 24.40
CA GLY A 104 19.65 -27.57 23.02
C GLY A 104 19.25 -29.04 22.85
N LYS A 105 18.93 -29.76 23.94
CA LYS A 105 18.53 -31.17 23.86
C LYS A 105 17.08 -31.34 23.40
N SER A 106 16.19 -30.45 23.82
CA SER A 106 14.82 -30.35 23.35
C SER A 106 14.48 -28.92 22.96
N TRP A 107 13.83 -28.79 21.81
CA TRP A 107 13.37 -27.50 21.28
C TRP A 107 11.86 -27.44 21.31
N ILE A 108 11.35 -26.32 21.76
CA ILE A 108 9.92 -26.05 21.83
C ILE A 108 9.64 -24.80 21.01
N TYR A 109 8.65 -24.86 20.12
CA TYR A 109 8.25 -23.70 19.32
C TYR A 109 7.23 -22.88 20.10
N GLN A 110 7.23 -21.57 19.89
CA GLN A 110 6.23 -20.70 20.48
C GLN A 110 4.80 -21.14 20.11
N ASN A 111 4.60 -21.69 18.91
CA ASN A 111 3.29 -22.14 18.43
C ASN A 111 2.76 -23.39 19.15
N ASP A 112 3.59 -24.07 19.95
CA ASP A 112 3.16 -25.18 20.81
C ASP A 112 2.39 -24.67 22.06
N PHE A 113 2.38 -23.35 22.29
CA PHE A 113 1.75 -22.71 23.43
C PHE A 113 0.45 -22.01 23.08
N TYR A 114 -0.37 -21.80 24.12
CA TYR A 114 -1.65 -21.10 24.05
C TYR A 114 -1.70 -19.95 25.04
N GLN A 115 -2.22 -18.81 24.61
CA GLN A 115 -2.64 -17.70 25.44
C GLN A 115 -4.15 -17.82 25.72
N GLY A 116 -4.49 -18.42 26.86
CA GLY A 116 -5.87 -18.83 27.14
C GLY A 116 -6.29 -19.93 26.17
N GLU A 117 -7.34 -19.69 25.38
CA GLU A 117 -7.80 -20.62 24.33
C GLU A 117 -7.17 -20.34 22.96
N LYS A 118 -6.39 -19.26 22.80
CA LYS A 118 -5.82 -18.87 21.51
C LYS A 118 -4.40 -19.41 21.36
N PRO A 119 -4.05 -20.11 20.28
CA PRO A 119 -2.67 -20.51 20.04
C PRO A 119 -1.78 -19.29 19.84
N CYS A 120 -0.54 -19.37 20.31
CA CYS A 120 0.50 -18.45 19.89
C CYS A 120 0.73 -18.64 18.38
N ILE A 121 0.88 -17.53 17.65
CA ILE A 121 1.01 -17.54 16.19
C ILE A 121 2.32 -16.87 15.76
N ASP A 122 2.79 -17.25 14.57
CA ASP A 122 3.97 -16.67 13.96
C ASP A 122 3.83 -15.16 13.70
N ALA A 123 4.98 -14.48 13.72
CA ALA A 123 5.10 -13.09 13.29
C ALA A 123 5.28 -13.04 11.77
N PHE A 124 4.76 -11.97 11.16
CA PHE A 124 4.80 -11.77 9.72
C PHE A 124 5.52 -10.47 9.37
N LEU A 125 6.31 -10.52 8.30
CA LEU A 125 6.99 -9.37 7.75
C LEU A 125 6.78 -9.33 6.24
N VAL A 126 6.48 -8.17 5.70
CA VAL A 126 6.44 -7.96 4.26
C VAL A 126 7.45 -6.89 3.90
N ALA A 127 8.36 -7.23 3.00
CA ALA A 127 9.34 -6.33 2.43
C ALA A 127 8.95 -6.04 0.97
N SER A 128 8.55 -4.80 0.71
CA SER A 128 8.15 -4.33 -0.62
C SER A 128 9.27 -3.49 -1.23
N ALA A 129 9.29 -3.34 -2.55
CA ALA A 129 10.21 -2.40 -3.18
C ALA A 129 9.78 -0.96 -2.88
N GLU A 130 10.73 -0.07 -2.64
CA GLU A 130 10.43 1.29 -2.16
C GLU A 130 9.53 2.09 -3.13
N TRP A 131 9.73 1.90 -4.43
CA TRP A 131 8.99 2.60 -5.49
C TRP A 131 7.47 2.34 -5.41
N ILE A 132 7.05 1.20 -4.85
CA ILE A 132 5.64 0.83 -4.73
C ILE A 132 4.88 1.87 -3.91
N GLN A 133 5.48 2.53 -2.91
CA GLN A 133 4.80 3.52 -2.07
C GLN A 133 4.24 4.72 -2.83
N SER A 134 4.87 5.07 -3.95
CA SER A 134 4.50 6.20 -4.80
C SER A 134 3.77 5.79 -6.07
N ALA A 135 3.63 4.49 -6.33
CA ALA A 135 3.08 4.00 -7.58
C ALA A 135 1.62 4.44 -7.80
N SER A 136 1.30 4.64 -9.07
CA SER A 136 -0.04 4.97 -9.55
C SER A 136 -0.36 4.15 -10.81
N LEU A 137 -1.63 3.79 -10.96
CA LEU A 137 -2.09 2.86 -11.96
C LEU A 137 -3.08 3.53 -12.92
N TYR A 138 -3.02 3.12 -14.18
CA TYR A 138 -4.03 3.43 -15.19
C TYR A 138 -4.60 2.12 -15.72
N ALA A 139 -5.87 1.84 -15.43
CA ALA A 139 -6.56 0.66 -15.93
C ALA A 139 -7.03 0.87 -17.37
N VAL A 140 -6.67 -0.06 -18.25
CA VAL A 140 -7.11 -0.06 -19.65
C VAL A 140 -7.21 -1.48 -20.17
N SER A 141 -8.21 -1.73 -21.01
CA SER A 141 -8.34 -3.01 -21.70
C SER A 141 -7.41 -3.06 -22.92
N PRO A 142 -6.71 -4.18 -23.20
CA PRO A 142 -5.82 -4.28 -24.36
C PRO A 142 -6.53 -4.02 -25.71
N GLU A 143 -7.83 -4.34 -25.81
CA GLU A 143 -8.64 -4.12 -27.01
C GLU A 143 -8.84 -2.62 -27.31
N ALA A 144 -8.49 -1.72 -26.38
CA ALA A 144 -8.50 -0.28 -26.61
C ALA A 144 -7.43 0.18 -27.61
N PHE A 145 -6.46 -0.67 -27.98
CA PHE A 145 -5.37 -0.35 -28.89
C PHE A 145 -5.34 -1.32 -30.09
N PRO A 146 -6.29 -1.21 -31.05
CA PRO A 146 -6.38 -2.17 -32.15
C PRO A 146 -5.21 -2.07 -33.13
N THR A 147 -4.51 -0.95 -33.19
CA THR A 147 -3.30 -0.75 -34.01
C THR A 147 -2.06 -0.42 -33.17
N LEU A 148 -0.86 -0.62 -33.74
CA LEU A 148 0.40 -0.24 -33.10
C LEU A 148 0.52 1.29 -32.91
N GLU A 149 -0.06 2.08 -33.81
CA GLU A 149 -0.08 3.55 -33.70
C GLU A 149 -0.97 4.01 -32.54
N GLU A 150 -2.17 3.45 -32.41
CA GLU A 150 -3.05 3.73 -31.27
C GLU A 150 -2.45 3.26 -29.96
N LEU A 151 -1.73 2.14 -29.95
CA LEU A 151 -0.97 1.67 -28.80
C LEU A 151 0.11 2.68 -28.40
N ASP A 152 0.92 3.16 -29.34
CA ASP A 152 1.96 4.14 -29.07
C ASP A 152 1.39 5.45 -28.54
N ASN A 153 0.34 5.96 -29.18
CA ASN A 153 -0.34 7.18 -28.77
C ASN A 153 -0.99 7.03 -27.39
N GLY A 154 -1.63 5.89 -27.14
CA GLY A 154 -2.26 5.56 -25.86
C GLY A 154 -1.26 5.46 -24.72
N LEU A 155 -0.13 4.78 -24.93
CA LEU A 155 0.91 4.67 -23.91
C LEU A 155 1.61 6.00 -23.66
N ALA A 156 1.87 6.81 -24.70
CA ALA A 156 2.41 8.15 -24.55
C ALA A 156 1.45 9.04 -23.74
N TYR A 157 0.15 8.95 -24.02
CA TYR A 157 -0.90 9.62 -23.25
C TYR A 157 -0.90 9.20 -21.78
N ILE A 158 -0.91 7.90 -21.49
CA ILE A 158 -0.89 7.35 -20.12
C ILE A 158 0.36 7.82 -19.36
N SER A 159 1.52 7.81 -20.01
CA SER A 159 2.78 8.34 -19.44
C SER A 159 2.67 9.82 -19.13
N SER A 160 2.11 10.61 -20.07
CA SER A 160 1.91 12.06 -19.91
C SER A 160 0.92 12.45 -18.81
N LEU A 161 0.03 11.54 -18.39
CA LEU A 161 -0.85 11.78 -17.23
C LEU A 161 -0.07 11.78 -15.91
N GLY A 162 1.16 11.27 -15.91
CA GLY A 162 1.97 11.12 -14.71
C GLY A 162 1.67 9.83 -13.94
N THR A 163 1.19 8.79 -14.64
CA THR A 163 1.04 7.44 -14.07
C THR A 163 2.30 6.60 -14.23
N ASP A 164 2.44 5.54 -13.45
CA ASP A 164 3.64 4.68 -13.45
C ASP A 164 3.36 3.27 -14.01
N ILE A 165 2.10 2.83 -13.97
CA ILE A 165 1.69 1.46 -14.28
C ILE A 165 0.51 1.46 -15.24
N VAL A 166 0.62 0.68 -16.32
CA VAL A 166 -0.51 0.23 -17.13
C VAL A 166 -1.06 -1.04 -16.49
N TYR A 167 -2.31 -0.99 -16.03
CA TYR A 167 -3.01 -2.12 -15.42
C TYR A 167 -3.99 -2.73 -16.42
N LEU A 168 -3.81 -4.01 -16.75
CA LEU A 168 -4.63 -4.73 -17.71
C LEU A 168 -5.51 -5.76 -16.99
N PRO A 169 -6.85 -5.63 -17.02
CA PRO A 169 -7.77 -6.56 -16.38
C PRO A 169 -7.98 -7.88 -17.15
N ALA A 170 -7.31 -8.07 -18.29
CA ALA A 170 -7.35 -9.31 -19.07
C ALA A 170 -6.23 -10.27 -18.59
N GLY A 171 -6.61 -11.37 -17.94
CA GLY A 171 -5.74 -12.14 -17.04
C GLY A 171 -5.09 -13.43 -17.56
N ASP A 172 -4.67 -13.48 -18.83
CA ASP A 172 -3.78 -14.54 -19.32
C ASP A 172 -2.91 -14.02 -20.49
N PRO A 173 -1.57 -13.92 -20.32
CA PRO A 173 -0.66 -13.55 -21.38
C PRO A 173 -0.77 -14.39 -22.64
N GLU A 174 -1.04 -15.69 -22.52
CA GLU A 174 -1.13 -16.60 -23.66
C GLU A 174 -2.33 -16.29 -24.55
N SER A 175 -3.43 -15.89 -23.92
CA SER A 175 -4.66 -15.48 -24.61
C SER A 175 -4.53 -14.12 -25.30
N LEU A 176 -3.67 -13.23 -24.79
CA LEU A 176 -3.40 -11.92 -25.37
C LEU A 176 -2.38 -11.99 -26.51
N GLY A 177 -1.41 -12.92 -26.46
CA GLY A 177 -0.50 -13.22 -27.56
C GLY A 177 0.53 -12.11 -27.87
N PRO A 178 1.09 -12.06 -29.10
CA PRO A 178 2.18 -11.14 -29.46
C PRO A 178 1.89 -9.65 -29.31
N SER A 179 0.61 -9.26 -29.22
CA SER A 179 0.22 -7.87 -28.94
C SER A 179 0.59 -7.44 -27.52
N LEU A 180 0.59 -8.37 -26.55
CA LEU A 180 1.00 -8.09 -25.18
C LEU A 180 2.49 -7.81 -25.07
N ASP A 181 3.34 -8.63 -25.70
CA ASP A 181 4.80 -8.42 -25.67
C ASP A 181 5.18 -7.07 -26.31
N ALA A 182 4.49 -6.70 -27.39
CA ALA A 182 4.66 -5.40 -28.03
C ALA A 182 4.23 -4.25 -27.09
N LEU A 183 3.09 -4.40 -26.39
CA LEU A 183 2.62 -3.44 -25.39
C LEU A 183 3.63 -3.29 -24.25
N ILE A 184 4.07 -4.39 -23.65
CA ILE A 184 5.02 -4.38 -22.53
C ILE A 184 6.31 -3.69 -22.93
N LYS A 185 6.89 -4.09 -24.08
CA LYS A 185 8.13 -3.49 -24.59
C LYS A 185 8.00 -1.99 -24.83
N ARG A 186 6.88 -1.54 -25.40
CA ARG A 186 6.62 -0.11 -25.66
C ARG A 186 6.35 0.67 -24.37
N ALA A 187 5.61 0.07 -23.42
CA ALA A 187 5.38 0.66 -22.10
C ALA A 187 6.70 0.85 -21.35
N HIS A 188 7.56 -0.17 -21.32
CA HIS A 188 8.89 -0.09 -20.72
C HIS A 188 9.77 0.98 -21.36
N ALA A 189 9.68 1.17 -22.69
CA ALA A 189 10.42 2.23 -23.39
C ALA A 189 10.00 3.65 -22.94
N LEU A 190 8.81 3.80 -22.38
CA LEU A 190 8.28 5.05 -21.80
C LEU A 190 8.45 5.11 -20.27
N GLY A 191 9.14 4.14 -19.66
CA GLY A 191 9.32 4.04 -18.22
C GLY A 191 8.07 3.56 -17.46
N LEU A 192 7.02 3.12 -18.16
CA LEU A 192 5.84 2.53 -17.55
C LEU A 192 6.09 1.07 -17.21
N LYS A 193 5.46 0.60 -16.14
CA LYS A 193 5.40 -0.82 -15.76
C LYS A 193 4.06 -1.43 -16.19
N VAL A 194 3.99 -2.75 -16.34
CA VAL A 194 2.74 -3.46 -16.71
C VAL A 194 2.32 -4.44 -15.62
N VAL A 195 1.10 -4.30 -15.13
CA VAL A 195 0.49 -5.19 -14.13
C VAL A 195 -0.74 -5.86 -14.75
N LEU A 196 -0.87 -7.18 -14.57
CA LEU A 196 -1.99 -7.97 -15.10
C LEU A 196 -2.89 -8.49 -14.00
N ASP A 197 -4.15 -8.75 -14.31
CA ASP A 197 -4.96 -9.62 -13.47
C ASP A 197 -4.45 -11.06 -13.47
N PHE A 198 -4.55 -11.71 -12.32
CA PHE A 198 -4.22 -13.13 -12.14
C PHE A 198 -5.32 -13.81 -11.33
N VAL A 199 -5.98 -14.78 -11.93
CA VAL A 199 -7.03 -15.57 -11.26
C VAL A 199 -6.46 -16.92 -10.85
N VAL A 200 -6.61 -17.26 -9.57
CA VAL A 200 -6.29 -18.61 -9.08
C VAL A 200 -7.55 -19.46 -9.15
N SER A 201 -7.69 -20.26 -10.20
CA SER A 201 -8.78 -21.22 -10.35
C SER A 201 -8.26 -22.60 -10.74
N ARG A 202 -9.07 -23.63 -10.51
CA ARG A 202 -8.79 -24.98 -11.01
C ARG A 202 -9.01 -24.98 -12.51
N PHE A 203 -8.02 -25.43 -13.25
CA PHE A 203 -8.11 -25.58 -14.69
C PHE A 203 -8.30 -27.00 -15.13
N GLN A 204 -9.19 -27.17 -16.10
CA GLN A 204 -9.06 -28.21 -17.10
C GLN A 204 -9.55 -27.66 -18.44
N SER A 205 -8.65 -27.25 -19.33
CA SER A 205 -9.04 -27.05 -20.73
C SER A 205 -9.02 -28.38 -21.49
N ALA A 206 -9.85 -28.50 -22.52
CA ALA A 206 -9.92 -29.66 -23.40
C ALA A 206 -8.63 -29.94 -24.21
N LYS A 207 -7.61 -29.08 -24.11
CA LYS A 207 -6.30 -29.22 -24.78
C LYS A 207 -5.09 -29.11 -23.83
N GLY A 208 -5.31 -29.09 -22.51
CA GLY A 208 -4.22 -29.08 -21.52
C GLY A 208 -3.51 -27.74 -21.30
N ASN A 209 -4.00 -26.63 -21.88
CA ASN A 209 -3.48 -25.28 -21.66
C ASN A 209 -4.39 -24.43 -20.76
N PHE A 210 -3.83 -23.32 -20.30
CA PHE A 210 -4.36 -22.52 -19.21
C PHE A 210 -5.34 -21.40 -19.72
N GLY A 211 -6.66 -21.36 -19.37
CA GLY A 211 -7.62 -20.25 -19.65
C GLY A 211 -8.83 -20.04 -18.69
N TYR A 212 -9.32 -18.78 -18.59
CA TYR A 212 -10.34 -18.19 -17.68
C TYR A 212 -11.70 -18.93 -17.55
N TYR A 213 -12.26 -19.07 -16.34
CA TYR A 213 -13.65 -19.50 -16.09
C TYR A 213 -14.40 -18.50 -15.20
N ASN A 214 -15.68 -18.27 -15.53
CA ASN A 214 -16.57 -17.33 -14.84
C ASN A 214 -17.75 -18.02 -14.13
N ASP A 215 -17.67 -19.34 -13.91
CA ASP A 215 -18.76 -20.10 -13.27
C ASP A 215 -18.55 -20.22 -11.76
N ALA A 216 -19.56 -19.79 -11.00
CA ALA A 216 -19.58 -19.74 -9.53
C ALA A 216 -19.45 -21.11 -8.84
N GLU A 217 -19.59 -22.22 -9.58
CA GLU A 217 -19.58 -23.58 -9.04
C GLU A 217 -18.15 -24.17 -8.89
N ASP A 218 -17.14 -23.62 -9.57
CA ASP A 218 -15.75 -24.12 -9.56
C ASP A 218 -14.81 -23.37 -8.59
N TRP A 219 -15.38 -22.60 -7.66
CA TRP A 219 -14.65 -21.82 -6.66
C TRP A 219 -14.19 -22.74 -5.54
N ILE A 220 -13.23 -23.60 -5.89
CA ILE A 220 -12.71 -24.61 -4.98
C ILE A 220 -11.90 -23.92 -3.91
N GLU A 221 -12.33 -24.12 -2.66
CA GLU A 221 -11.59 -23.75 -1.46
C GLU A 221 -10.15 -24.28 -1.56
N MET A 222 -9.23 -23.36 -1.85
CA MET A 222 -7.82 -23.66 -2.05
C MET A 222 -7.14 -24.31 -0.84
N GLY A 223 -7.79 -24.24 0.33
CA GLY A 223 -7.38 -24.93 1.55
C GLY A 223 -7.41 -26.45 1.47
N SER A 224 -8.05 -27.03 0.45
CA SER A 224 -8.15 -28.48 0.23
C SER A 224 -7.08 -29.05 -0.71
N PHE A 225 -6.26 -28.21 -1.36
CA PHE A 225 -5.25 -28.67 -2.31
C PHE A 225 -3.93 -29.09 -1.64
N ASP A 226 -3.26 -30.05 -2.26
CA ASP A 226 -1.96 -30.54 -1.80
C ASP A 226 -0.79 -29.58 -2.12
N GLN A 227 0.38 -29.84 -1.55
CA GLN A 227 1.58 -29.03 -1.79
C GLN A 227 2.03 -29.05 -3.26
N ALA A 228 1.81 -30.15 -3.98
CA ALA A 228 2.19 -30.26 -5.38
C ALA A 228 1.37 -29.31 -6.27
N PHE A 229 0.10 -29.08 -5.95
CA PHE A 229 -0.70 -28.06 -6.61
C PHE A 229 -0.19 -26.65 -6.30
N TRP A 230 0.18 -26.38 -5.03
CA TRP A 230 0.75 -25.09 -4.65
C TRP A 230 2.06 -24.80 -5.38
N ASP A 231 2.94 -25.79 -5.51
CA ASP A 231 4.20 -25.67 -6.27
C ASP A 231 3.93 -25.27 -7.73
N LYS A 232 2.99 -25.94 -8.38
CA LYS A 232 2.62 -25.65 -9.78
C LYS A 232 2.05 -24.25 -9.93
N MET A 233 1.10 -23.86 -9.08
CA MET A 233 0.47 -22.54 -9.17
C MET A 233 1.45 -21.41 -8.82
N ALA A 234 2.36 -21.62 -7.87
CA ALA A 234 3.40 -20.66 -7.51
C ALA A 234 4.43 -20.44 -8.64
N ALA A 235 4.57 -21.37 -9.59
CA ALA A 235 5.51 -21.28 -10.70
C ALA A 235 4.97 -20.54 -11.93
N VAL A 236 3.64 -20.37 -12.07
CA VAL A 236 3.01 -19.77 -13.25
C VAL A 236 3.43 -18.32 -13.46
N VAL A 237 3.28 -17.48 -12.43
CA VAL A 237 3.57 -16.04 -12.55
C VAL A 237 5.07 -15.77 -12.74
N PRO A 238 6.00 -16.44 -12.03
CA PRO A 238 7.42 -16.37 -12.32
C PRO A 238 7.77 -16.67 -13.80
N ASP A 239 7.15 -17.68 -14.39
CA ASP A 239 7.32 -18.01 -15.81
C ASP A 239 6.80 -16.90 -16.73
N TRP A 240 5.62 -16.33 -16.43
CA TRP A 240 5.10 -15.18 -17.19
C TRP A 240 6.02 -13.95 -17.09
N MET A 241 6.59 -13.68 -15.92
CA MET A 241 7.54 -12.60 -15.69
C MET A 241 8.80 -12.77 -16.52
N ASP A 242 9.37 -13.98 -16.55
CA ASP A 242 10.58 -14.27 -17.32
C ASP A 242 10.34 -14.19 -18.83
N ARG A 243 9.21 -14.72 -19.32
CA ARG A 243 8.89 -14.77 -20.75
C ARG A 243 8.42 -13.45 -21.35
N HIS A 244 7.55 -12.74 -20.64
CA HIS A 244 6.86 -11.55 -21.17
C HIS A 244 7.35 -10.23 -20.57
N GLY A 245 8.06 -10.28 -19.44
CA GLY A 245 8.56 -9.09 -18.76
C GLY A 245 7.54 -8.32 -17.93
N ILE A 246 6.40 -8.93 -17.57
CA ILE A 246 5.39 -8.30 -16.70
C ILE A 246 6.01 -7.82 -15.37
N ASP A 247 5.51 -6.72 -14.82
CA ASP A 247 6.06 -6.06 -13.62
C ASP A 247 5.26 -6.35 -12.35
N GLY A 248 4.15 -7.07 -12.47
CA GLY A 248 3.33 -7.39 -11.31
C GLY A 248 2.01 -8.02 -11.68
N ILE A 249 1.26 -8.38 -10.65
CA ILE A 249 -0.05 -9.00 -10.78
C ILE A 249 -1.04 -8.45 -9.75
N CYS A 250 -2.32 -8.45 -10.12
CA CYS A 250 -3.45 -8.29 -9.22
C CYS A 250 -4.15 -9.65 -9.08
N CYS A 251 -3.98 -10.29 -7.94
CA CYS A 251 -4.55 -11.59 -7.63
C CYS A 251 -6.04 -11.46 -7.33
N GLN A 252 -6.87 -11.94 -8.26
CA GLN A 252 -8.32 -11.98 -8.15
C GLN A 252 -8.74 -13.06 -7.15
N PHE A 253 -9.79 -12.75 -6.38
CA PHE A 253 -10.35 -13.64 -5.35
C PHE A 253 -9.33 -14.18 -4.34
N ALA A 254 -8.38 -13.34 -3.95
CA ALA A 254 -7.25 -13.74 -3.13
C ALA A 254 -7.66 -14.28 -1.74
N GLN A 255 -8.83 -13.90 -1.25
CA GLN A 255 -9.40 -14.39 0.01
C GLN A 255 -9.73 -15.88 0.01
N LEU A 256 -9.83 -16.52 -1.16
CA LEU A 256 -10.15 -17.94 -1.27
C LEU A 256 -8.94 -18.85 -1.01
N ALA A 257 -7.73 -18.29 -0.99
CA ALA A 257 -6.50 -19.01 -0.75
C ALA A 257 -5.84 -18.64 0.58
N PRO A 258 -5.24 -19.63 1.29
CA PRO A 258 -4.62 -19.37 2.57
C PRO A 258 -3.38 -18.49 2.42
N ALA A 259 -3.10 -17.65 3.41
CA ALA A 259 -1.92 -16.77 3.41
C ALA A 259 -0.60 -17.52 3.16
N ARG A 260 -0.47 -18.77 3.60
CA ARG A 260 0.72 -19.60 3.37
C ARG A 260 0.97 -19.90 1.89
N PHE A 261 -0.09 -20.12 1.11
CA PHE A 261 0.04 -20.26 -0.34
C PHE A 261 0.55 -18.96 -0.96
N TRP A 262 -0.05 -17.82 -0.59
CA TRP A 262 0.35 -16.51 -1.11
C TRP A 262 1.79 -16.15 -0.77
N GLN A 263 2.24 -16.48 0.43
CA GLN A 263 3.63 -16.31 0.83
C GLN A 263 4.61 -17.07 -0.07
N LYS A 264 4.29 -18.34 -0.38
CA LYS A 264 5.05 -19.18 -1.30
C LYS A 264 5.08 -18.58 -2.71
N ALA A 265 3.92 -18.27 -3.27
CA ALA A 265 3.78 -17.72 -4.62
C ALA A 265 4.45 -16.35 -4.77
N ILE A 266 4.26 -15.44 -3.81
CA ILE A 266 4.85 -14.10 -3.84
C ILE A 266 6.37 -14.18 -3.71
N ASN A 267 6.90 -15.07 -2.86
CA ASN A 267 8.35 -15.23 -2.82
C ASN A 267 8.89 -15.78 -4.14
N ALA A 268 8.23 -16.77 -4.75
CA ALA A 268 8.58 -17.23 -6.10
C ALA A 268 8.62 -16.08 -7.12
N ILE A 269 7.63 -15.20 -7.10
CA ILE A 269 7.57 -13.97 -7.90
C ILE A 269 8.77 -13.05 -7.62
N LYS A 270 9.00 -12.71 -6.35
CA LYS A 270 10.06 -11.77 -5.94
C LYS A 270 11.47 -12.30 -6.18
N ARG A 271 11.63 -13.61 -6.38
CA ARG A 271 12.91 -14.23 -6.75
C ARG A 271 13.28 -14.01 -8.21
N VAL A 272 12.28 -14.07 -9.10
CA VAL A 272 12.47 -13.67 -10.51
C VAL A 272 12.55 -12.16 -10.63
N LYS A 273 11.68 -11.45 -9.91
CA LYS A 273 11.56 -9.98 -10.02
C LYS A 273 11.37 -9.34 -8.64
N PRO A 274 12.46 -8.98 -7.95
CA PRO A 274 12.40 -8.41 -6.59
C PRO A 274 11.56 -7.13 -6.49
N ASP A 275 11.47 -6.36 -7.56
CA ASP A 275 10.71 -5.11 -7.59
C ASP A 275 9.25 -5.27 -8.02
N ALA A 276 8.77 -6.50 -8.28
CA ALA A 276 7.42 -6.73 -8.79
C ALA A 276 6.34 -6.21 -7.84
N LEU A 277 5.22 -5.70 -8.36
CA LEU A 277 4.05 -5.31 -7.56
C LEU A 277 3.03 -6.44 -7.48
N VAL A 278 2.69 -6.89 -6.27
CA VAL A 278 1.65 -7.93 -6.07
C VAL A 278 0.50 -7.40 -5.24
N ILE A 279 -0.68 -7.31 -5.86
CA ILE A 279 -1.91 -6.76 -5.26
C ILE A 279 -2.90 -7.90 -4.99
N GLY A 280 -3.52 -7.93 -3.82
CA GLY A 280 -4.60 -8.88 -3.51
C GLY A 280 -5.97 -8.22 -3.69
N ASN A 281 -6.82 -8.74 -4.58
CA ASN A 281 -8.23 -8.38 -4.66
C ASN A 281 -9.08 -9.31 -3.79
N PHE A 282 -10.01 -8.74 -3.03
CA PHE A 282 -10.83 -9.46 -2.04
C PHE A 282 -12.29 -8.99 -2.03
N PRO A 283 -13.04 -9.22 -3.11
CA PRO A 283 -14.43 -8.74 -3.20
C PRO A 283 -15.29 -9.34 -2.08
N GLY A 284 -15.95 -8.46 -1.30
CA GLY A 284 -16.85 -8.86 -0.21
C GLY A 284 -16.17 -9.50 1.01
N GLY A 285 -14.84 -9.45 1.11
CA GLY A 285 -14.06 -10.09 2.17
C GLY A 285 -13.25 -9.12 3.05
N ASP A 286 -12.32 -9.69 3.81
CA ASP A 286 -11.40 -8.98 4.69
C ASP A 286 -9.95 -9.11 4.17
N GLY A 287 -9.38 -8.00 3.70
CA GLY A 287 -8.02 -7.95 3.14
C GLY A 287 -6.90 -8.01 4.19
N ARG A 288 -7.21 -7.94 5.49
CA ARG A 288 -6.17 -7.90 6.55
C ARG A 288 -5.25 -9.10 6.54
N MET A 289 -5.79 -10.28 6.26
CA MET A 289 -5.01 -11.53 6.22
C MET A 289 -4.10 -11.59 4.98
N LEU A 290 -4.50 -10.96 3.88
CA LEU A 290 -3.69 -10.89 2.66
C LEU A 290 -2.44 -10.04 2.87
N LEU A 291 -2.49 -9.03 3.72
CA LEU A 291 -1.34 -8.17 4.00
C LEU A 291 -0.19 -8.88 4.74
N ARG A 292 -0.35 -10.16 5.12
CA ARG A 292 0.74 -11.05 5.54
C ARG A 292 1.66 -11.47 4.39
N ALA A 293 1.26 -11.21 3.14
CA ALA A 293 1.99 -11.61 1.95
C ALA A 293 2.07 -10.51 0.88
N PHE A 294 0.96 -9.82 0.60
CA PHE A 294 0.82 -8.90 -0.52
C PHE A 294 1.48 -7.54 -0.31
N ASP A 295 1.91 -6.87 -1.39
CA ASP A 295 2.42 -5.49 -1.35
C ASP A 295 1.30 -4.47 -1.09
N ALA A 296 0.14 -4.71 -1.69
CA ALA A 296 -1.06 -3.92 -1.49
C ALA A 296 -2.31 -4.82 -1.60
N VAL A 297 -3.45 -4.29 -1.16
CA VAL A 297 -4.74 -4.95 -1.35
C VAL A 297 -5.73 -3.96 -1.99
N LYS A 298 -6.74 -4.45 -2.70
CA LYS A 298 -7.75 -3.59 -3.33
C LYS A 298 -8.50 -2.75 -2.27
N GLY A 299 -8.50 -1.42 -2.40
CA GLY A 299 -9.05 -0.52 -1.40
C GLY A 299 -10.58 -0.51 -1.36
N ASP A 300 -11.13 -0.20 -0.20
CA ASP A 300 -12.56 -0.08 0.09
C ASP A 300 -13.08 1.37 0.09
N LEU A 301 -12.20 2.35 -0.15
CA LEU A 301 -12.53 3.79 -0.17
C LEU A 301 -13.71 4.09 -1.09
N TRP A 302 -13.79 3.45 -2.25
CA TRP A 302 -14.85 3.69 -3.23
C TRP A 302 -16.25 3.45 -2.64
N HIS A 303 -16.43 2.43 -1.78
CA HIS A 303 -17.69 2.15 -1.09
C HIS A 303 -18.07 3.29 -0.13
N SER A 304 -17.09 3.77 0.64
CA SER A 304 -17.30 4.85 1.60
C SER A 304 -17.70 6.17 0.94
N LEU A 305 -17.26 6.41 -0.30
CA LEU A 305 -17.50 7.67 -1.01
C LEU A 305 -18.83 7.71 -1.78
N GLN A 306 -19.53 6.59 -1.95
CA GLN A 306 -20.74 6.52 -2.80
C GLN A 306 -21.89 7.41 -2.29
N GLY A 307 -22.06 7.55 -0.98
CA GLY A 307 -23.22 8.17 -0.34
C GLY A 307 -23.11 9.68 -0.09
N PHE A 308 -22.21 10.40 -0.78
CA PHE A 308 -21.87 11.79 -0.45
C PHE A 308 -21.53 11.98 1.04
N PRO A 309 -20.58 11.20 1.59
CA PRO A 309 -20.21 11.31 3.00
C PRO A 309 -19.72 12.72 3.36
N SER A 310 -19.95 13.11 4.62
CA SER A 310 -19.32 14.30 5.20
C SER A 310 -17.81 14.11 5.32
N GLY A 311 -17.05 15.20 5.48
CA GLY A 311 -15.62 15.12 5.76
C GLY A 311 -15.32 14.37 7.06
N ARG A 312 -16.24 14.43 8.03
CA ARG A 312 -16.17 13.66 9.27
C ARG A 312 -16.30 12.15 9.03
N ASP A 313 -17.24 11.74 8.18
CA ASP A 313 -17.44 10.32 7.84
C ASP A 313 -16.21 9.77 7.11
N ILE A 314 -15.65 10.52 6.17
CA ILE A 314 -14.41 10.14 5.45
C ILE A 314 -13.25 9.99 6.43
N LYS A 315 -13.10 10.95 7.36
CA LYS A 315 -12.09 10.87 8.43
C LYS A 315 -12.25 9.60 9.27
N TYR A 316 -13.46 9.28 9.73
CA TYR A 316 -13.70 8.10 10.55
C TYR A 316 -13.51 6.80 9.79
N PHE A 317 -13.82 6.78 8.48
CA PHE A 317 -13.47 5.66 7.62
C PHE A 317 -11.95 5.38 7.65
N PHE A 318 -11.11 6.39 7.43
CA PHE A 318 -9.66 6.21 7.46
C PHE A 318 -9.14 5.84 8.85
N LEU A 319 -9.62 6.47 9.92
CA LEU A 319 -9.23 6.12 11.29
C LEU A 319 -9.63 4.68 11.65
N GLY A 320 -10.85 4.27 11.25
CA GLY A 320 -11.34 2.92 11.45
C GLY A 320 -10.51 1.89 10.69
N ARG A 321 -10.16 2.18 9.43
CA ARG A 321 -9.26 1.33 8.62
C ARG A 321 -7.87 1.24 9.23
N ASP A 322 -7.23 2.37 9.51
CA ASP A 322 -5.85 2.41 10.02
C ASP A 322 -5.72 1.77 11.42
N SER A 323 -6.81 1.69 12.19
CA SER A 323 -6.85 0.95 13.46
C SER A 323 -6.90 -0.57 13.32
N GLN A 324 -7.39 -1.07 12.18
CA GLN A 324 -7.62 -2.50 11.93
C GLN A 324 -6.54 -3.13 11.05
N TYR A 325 -5.88 -2.33 10.24
CA TYR A 325 -4.89 -2.77 9.27
C TYR A 325 -3.47 -2.56 9.80
N PRO A 326 -2.50 -3.39 9.40
CA PRO A 326 -1.09 -3.16 9.72
C PRO A 326 -0.63 -1.76 9.31
N LYS A 327 0.28 -1.17 10.09
CA LYS A 327 0.86 0.12 9.73
C LYS A 327 1.56 0.02 8.37
N ARG A 328 1.45 1.10 7.58
CA ARG A 328 2.01 1.21 6.23
C ARG A 328 1.43 0.23 5.20
N SER A 329 0.27 -0.36 5.46
CA SER A 329 -0.41 -1.22 4.47
C SER A 329 -0.65 -0.50 3.14
N GLY A 330 -0.37 -1.19 2.04
CA GLY A 330 -0.68 -0.70 0.70
C GLY A 330 -2.15 -0.94 0.35
N PHE A 331 -2.79 0.07 -0.22
CA PHE A 331 -4.18 -0.02 -0.70
C PHE A 331 -4.24 0.52 -2.13
N LEU A 332 -4.81 -0.24 -3.06
CA LEU A 332 -5.17 0.30 -4.38
C LEU A 332 -6.42 1.19 -4.20
N GLN A 333 -6.27 2.50 -4.27
CA GLN A 333 -7.34 3.47 -4.07
C GLN A 333 -7.98 3.84 -5.41
N PHE A 334 -9.30 3.80 -5.49
CA PHE A 334 -10.01 4.11 -6.72
C PHE A 334 -11.41 4.67 -6.43
N VAL A 335 -11.97 5.32 -7.44
CA VAL A 335 -13.39 5.70 -7.49
C VAL A 335 -14.13 5.01 -8.64
N GLU A 336 -13.38 4.57 -9.65
CA GLU A 336 -13.79 3.63 -10.69
C GLU A 336 -12.71 2.56 -10.84
N SER A 337 -13.11 1.35 -11.20
CA SER A 337 -12.20 0.26 -11.56
C SER A 337 -12.86 -0.60 -12.64
N PRO A 338 -12.16 -1.58 -13.23
CA PRO A 338 -12.78 -2.52 -14.18
C PRO A 338 -14.00 -3.25 -13.59
N ASP A 339 -14.05 -3.39 -12.27
CA ASP A 339 -15.15 -4.06 -11.54
C ASP A 339 -16.30 -3.12 -11.14
N THR A 340 -16.25 -1.82 -11.48
CA THR A 340 -17.33 -0.87 -11.14
C THR A 340 -18.32 -0.71 -12.28
N THR A 341 -19.60 -0.89 -12.00
CA THR A 341 -20.68 -0.78 -12.99
C THR A 341 -21.12 0.63 -13.33
N ILE A 342 -20.83 1.64 -12.51
CA ILE A 342 -21.34 3.01 -12.69
C ILE A 342 -20.15 3.98 -12.73
N ARG A 343 -20.04 4.75 -13.82
CA ARG A 343 -19.04 5.81 -13.99
C ARG A 343 -19.18 6.89 -12.91
N SER A 344 -18.07 7.42 -12.44
CA SER A 344 -18.01 8.44 -11.39
C SER A 344 -18.81 9.69 -11.73
N VAL A 345 -18.70 10.17 -12.96
CA VAL A 345 -19.43 11.35 -13.44
C VAL A 345 -20.95 11.15 -13.35
N VAL A 346 -21.44 9.94 -13.67
CA VAL A 346 -22.88 9.61 -13.58
C VAL A 346 -23.30 9.51 -12.12
N ARG A 347 -22.49 8.82 -11.30
CA ARG A 347 -22.76 8.63 -9.87
C ARG A 347 -22.89 9.94 -9.10
N TRP A 348 -21.98 10.88 -9.35
CA TRP A 348 -21.92 12.15 -8.62
C TRP A 348 -22.53 13.34 -9.40
N GLY A 349 -23.03 13.09 -10.62
CA GLY A 349 -23.76 14.07 -11.44
C GLY A 349 -22.94 15.28 -11.92
N SER A 350 -21.64 15.31 -11.63
CA SER A 350 -20.75 16.42 -11.99
C SER A 350 -19.33 15.92 -12.19
N PRO A 351 -18.67 16.31 -13.31
CA PRO A 351 -17.26 16.04 -13.54
C PRO A 351 -16.33 16.54 -12.42
N GLN A 352 -16.58 17.74 -11.90
CA GLN A 352 -15.78 18.34 -10.83
C GLN A 352 -15.97 17.58 -9.51
N THR A 353 -17.20 17.23 -9.15
CA THR A 353 -17.46 16.43 -7.95
C THR A 353 -16.80 15.05 -8.06
N ALA A 354 -16.89 14.40 -9.22
CA ALA A 354 -16.21 13.12 -9.47
C ALA A 354 -14.68 13.23 -9.36
N PHE A 355 -14.08 14.27 -9.94
CA PHE A 355 -12.65 14.57 -9.80
C PHE A 355 -12.25 14.74 -8.32
N LEU A 356 -13.03 15.46 -7.50
CA LEU A 356 -12.69 15.60 -6.08
C LEU A 356 -12.72 14.29 -5.31
N ARG A 357 -13.58 13.34 -5.68
CA ARG A 357 -13.55 11.99 -5.10
C ARG A 357 -12.26 11.27 -5.45
N PHE A 358 -11.80 11.41 -6.68
CA PHE A 358 -10.48 10.92 -7.07
C PHE A 358 -9.34 11.67 -6.34
N ALA A 359 -9.47 12.98 -6.12
CA ALA A 359 -8.48 13.75 -5.36
C ALA A 359 -8.29 13.21 -3.95
N ILE A 360 -9.37 12.77 -3.27
CA ILE A 360 -9.26 12.04 -1.99
C ILE A 360 -8.43 10.76 -2.16
N ALA A 361 -8.73 9.94 -3.17
CA ALA A 361 -7.99 8.70 -3.44
C ALA A 361 -6.50 8.95 -3.73
N ALA A 362 -6.18 10.01 -4.47
CA ALA A 362 -4.81 10.35 -4.88
C ALA A 362 -3.99 11.11 -3.83
N THR A 363 -4.61 11.68 -2.79
CA THR A 363 -3.89 12.45 -1.75
C THR A 363 -3.81 11.71 -0.41
N THR A 364 -4.59 10.63 -0.25
CA THR A 364 -4.55 9.76 0.93
C THR A 364 -3.58 8.57 0.74
N PRO A 365 -3.21 7.83 1.81
CA PRO A 365 -2.27 6.71 1.69
C PRO A 365 -2.80 5.59 0.77
N GLY A 366 -1.98 5.19 -0.19
CA GLY A 366 -2.27 4.11 -1.15
C GLY A 366 -1.80 4.44 -2.57
N LEU A 367 -2.17 3.55 -3.49
CA LEU A 367 -1.86 3.58 -4.92
C LEU A 367 -3.11 4.04 -5.68
N PRO A 368 -3.19 5.29 -6.18
CA PRO A 368 -4.36 5.71 -6.93
C PRO A 368 -4.44 4.98 -8.26
N LEU A 369 -5.67 4.58 -8.62
CA LEU A 369 -6.02 4.00 -9.92
C LEU A 369 -6.96 4.94 -10.66
N ILE A 370 -6.61 5.24 -11.91
CA ILE A 370 -7.49 5.89 -12.88
C ILE A 370 -8.04 4.80 -13.80
N GLN A 371 -9.36 4.67 -13.88
CA GLN A 371 -9.99 3.87 -14.93
C GLN A 371 -10.02 4.68 -16.23
N ASN A 372 -9.65 4.08 -17.35
CA ASN A 372 -9.73 4.74 -18.65
C ASN A 372 -11.09 5.43 -18.89
N GLY A 373 -11.01 6.70 -19.34
CA GLY A 373 -12.16 7.56 -19.61
C GLY A 373 -12.69 8.32 -18.38
N GLN A 374 -12.23 8.02 -17.17
CA GLN A 374 -12.65 8.73 -15.95
C GLN A 374 -12.22 10.21 -16.01
N GLU A 375 -11.01 10.44 -16.50
CA GLU A 375 -10.35 11.73 -16.64
C GLU A 375 -10.95 12.63 -17.74
N ILE A 376 -11.71 12.06 -18.67
CA ILE A 376 -12.53 12.81 -19.63
C ILE A 376 -14.02 12.83 -19.28
N SER A 377 -14.38 12.30 -18.11
CA SER A 377 -15.77 12.24 -17.66
C SER A 377 -16.68 11.47 -18.62
N ASP A 378 -16.17 10.35 -19.14
CA ASP A 378 -16.99 9.44 -19.93
C ASP A 378 -18.12 8.87 -19.06
N ALA A 379 -19.35 9.07 -19.53
CA ALA A 379 -20.58 8.68 -18.88
C ALA A 379 -21.14 7.36 -19.40
N ILE A 380 -20.51 6.74 -20.41
CA ILE A 380 -20.94 5.45 -20.96
C ILE A 380 -20.77 4.38 -19.88
N GLN A 381 -21.91 3.82 -19.47
CA GLN A 381 -21.96 2.75 -18.52
C GLN A 381 -21.62 1.43 -19.21
N LEU A 382 -20.68 0.68 -18.67
CA LEU A 382 -20.28 -0.60 -19.21
C LEU A 382 -20.87 -1.75 -18.38
N PRO A 383 -21.40 -2.80 -19.02
CA PRO A 383 -21.71 -4.05 -18.35
C PRO A 383 -20.46 -4.65 -17.68
N LEU A 384 -20.63 -5.35 -16.56
CA LEU A 384 -19.52 -6.06 -15.91
C LEU A 384 -18.92 -7.09 -16.87
N GLY A 385 -17.59 -7.05 -17.02
CA GLY A 385 -16.85 -8.00 -17.85
C GLY A 385 -16.78 -7.65 -19.34
N GLU A 386 -17.36 -6.53 -19.78
CA GLU A 386 -17.16 -6.04 -21.15
C GLU A 386 -15.91 -5.14 -21.26
N SER A 387 -15.18 -5.25 -22.37
CA SER A 387 -13.99 -4.43 -22.63
C SER A 387 -14.38 -2.97 -22.80
N CYS A 388 -13.70 -2.08 -22.07
CA CYS A 388 -13.90 -0.65 -22.19
C CYS A 388 -13.14 -0.12 -23.41
N THR A 389 -13.79 -0.12 -24.57
CA THR A 389 -13.33 0.63 -25.73
C THR A 389 -13.68 2.10 -25.54
N VAL A 390 -12.80 2.84 -24.88
CA VAL A 390 -12.90 4.30 -24.91
C VAL A 390 -12.67 4.72 -26.36
N GLU A 391 -13.64 5.41 -26.96
CA GLU A 391 -13.47 5.94 -28.31
C GLU A 391 -12.47 7.11 -28.28
N TRP A 392 -11.18 6.79 -28.45
CA TRP A 392 -10.09 7.78 -28.48
C TRP A 392 -10.30 8.88 -29.53
N SER A 393 -11.03 8.58 -30.61
CA SER A 393 -11.44 9.56 -31.62
C SER A 393 -12.44 10.62 -31.10
N ARG A 394 -13.15 10.39 -29.99
CA ARG A 394 -13.99 11.40 -29.33
C ARG A 394 -13.18 12.41 -28.52
N PHE A 395 -11.89 12.15 -28.28
CA PHE A 395 -10.97 13.10 -27.67
C PHE A 395 -10.55 14.15 -28.70
N VAL A 396 -11.51 14.94 -29.18
CA VAL A 396 -11.23 16.11 -30.02
C VAL A 396 -11.25 17.34 -29.12
N GLY A 397 -10.11 17.62 -28.48
CA GLY A 397 -9.88 18.82 -27.69
C GLY A 397 -9.49 18.57 -26.23
N GLU A 398 -8.98 19.63 -25.60
CA GLU A 398 -8.53 19.64 -24.21
C GLU A 398 -9.73 19.70 -23.24
N SER A 399 -9.96 18.62 -22.47
CA SER A 399 -10.92 18.64 -21.36
C SER A 399 -10.30 19.37 -20.16
N LYS A 400 -11.04 20.30 -19.55
CA LYS A 400 -10.62 20.92 -18.28
C LYS A 400 -10.41 19.88 -17.18
N ILE A 401 -11.20 18.80 -17.18
CA ILE A 401 -11.11 17.74 -16.16
C ILE A 401 -9.84 16.93 -16.36
N LEU A 402 -9.49 16.60 -17.61
CA LEU A 402 -8.24 15.93 -17.95
C LEU A 402 -7.03 16.70 -17.39
N HIS A 403 -7.02 18.03 -17.52
CA HIS A 403 -5.99 18.89 -16.96
C HIS A 403 -5.92 18.81 -15.43
N LEU A 404 -7.06 18.71 -14.74
CA LEU A 404 -7.08 18.56 -13.28
C LEU A 404 -6.49 17.20 -12.86
N TYR A 405 -6.83 16.11 -13.56
CA TYR A 405 -6.23 14.79 -13.32
C TYR A 405 -4.72 14.80 -13.53
N ALA A 406 -4.26 15.31 -14.69
CA ALA A 406 -2.84 15.42 -14.98
C ALA A 406 -2.12 16.28 -13.93
N LYS A 407 -2.62 17.49 -13.63
CA LYS A 407 -2.04 18.39 -12.62
C LYS A 407 -1.93 17.70 -11.26
N LEU A 408 -2.98 17.02 -10.81
CA LEU A 408 -3.00 16.33 -9.52
C LEU A 408 -1.95 15.20 -9.45
N MET A 409 -1.84 14.40 -10.52
CA MET A 409 -0.86 13.31 -10.57
C MET A 409 0.58 13.84 -10.61
N HIS A 410 0.84 14.93 -11.32
CA HIS A 410 2.15 15.61 -11.30
C HIS A 410 2.47 16.17 -9.92
N VAL A 411 1.53 16.87 -9.29
CA VAL A 411 1.69 17.37 -7.90
C VAL A 411 1.98 16.22 -6.94
N ARG A 412 1.27 15.09 -7.07
CA ARG A 412 1.54 13.89 -6.25
C ARG A 412 2.96 13.37 -6.44
N ARG A 413 3.46 13.33 -7.68
CA ARG A 413 4.82 12.88 -8.02
C ARG A 413 5.90 13.81 -7.47
N GLU A 414 5.65 15.12 -7.47
CA GLU A 414 6.56 16.14 -6.92
C GLU A 414 6.58 16.18 -5.38
N LEU A 415 5.60 15.55 -4.72
CA LEU A 415 5.45 15.57 -3.27
C LEU A 415 5.58 14.15 -2.65
N PRO A 416 6.81 13.63 -2.44
CA PRO A 416 7.02 12.33 -1.81
C PRO A 416 6.29 12.14 -0.47
N THR A 417 6.08 13.22 0.28
CA THR A 417 5.32 13.23 1.54
C THR A 417 3.85 12.80 1.34
N LEU A 418 3.22 13.11 0.20
CA LEU A 418 1.88 12.60 -0.14
C LEU A 418 1.85 11.08 -0.39
N CYS A 419 3.00 10.46 -0.64
CA CYS A 419 3.09 9.01 -0.84
C CYS A 419 3.51 8.31 0.44
N ARG A 420 4.59 8.79 1.08
CA ARG A 420 5.31 8.10 2.17
C ARG A 420 5.00 8.64 3.56
N GLY A 421 4.46 9.86 3.65
CA GLY A 421 4.20 10.55 4.90
C GLY A 421 3.08 9.90 5.70
N ARG A 422 3.14 10.07 7.03
CA ARG A 422 2.07 9.77 7.98
C ARG A 422 0.90 10.71 7.75
N THR A 423 -0.29 10.31 8.18
CA THR A 423 -1.51 11.12 8.04
C THR A 423 -1.99 11.63 9.38
N PHE A 424 -2.30 12.91 9.46
CA PHE A 424 -3.02 13.51 10.59
C PHE A 424 -4.31 14.16 10.09
N PHE A 425 -5.46 13.61 10.46
CA PHE A 425 -6.77 14.16 10.07
C PHE A 425 -7.15 15.35 10.96
N LEU A 426 -7.38 16.51 10.35
CA LEU A 426 -7.78 17.71 11.08
C LEU A 426 -9.19 17.56 11.66
N ASN A 427 -9.45 18.23 12.78
CA ASN A 427 -10.79 18.34 13.34
C ASN A 427 -11.46 19.56 12.74
N MET A 428 -12.71 19.39 12.31
CA MET A 428 -13.57 20.45 11.82
C MET A 428 -14.65 20.71 12.85
N GLU A 429 -15.11 21.97 12.95
CA GLU A 429 -16.31 22.28 13.73
C GLU A 429 -17.54 21.63 13.07
N PRO A 430 -18.60 21.32 13.83
CA PRO A 430 -19.76 20.61 13.27
C PRO A 430 -20.42 21.30 12.08
N GLU A 431 -20.38 22.62 12.01
CA GLU A 431 -20.92 23.42 10.91
C GLU A 431 -20.07 23.34 9.63
N GLN A 432 -18.88 22.75 9.71
CA GLN A 432 -17.89 22.62 8.64
C GLN A 432 -17.73 21.18 8.15
N ASP A 433 -18.74 20.32 8.37
CA ASP A 433 -18.72 18.90 7.98
C ASP A 433 -18.64 18.69 6.46
N SER A 434 -18.82 19.72 5.63
CA SER A 434 -18.55 19.68 4.19
C SER A 434 -17.05 19.80 3.84
N ILE A 435 -16.18 20.03 4.82
CA ILE A 435 -14.73 20.11 4.60
C ILE A 435 -14.07 18.80 5.05
N PHE A 436 -13.29 18.19 4.17
CA PHE A 436 -12.36 17.13 4.52
C PHE A 436 -10.93 17.66 4.45
N ALA A 437 -10.20 17.62 5.58
CA ALA A 437 -8.85 18.15 5.65
C ALA A 437 -7.90 17.28 6.48
N PHE A 438 -6.67 17.16 6.03
CA PHE A 438 -5.63 16.37 6.68
C PHE A 438 -4.23 16.87 6.30
N LEU A 439 -3.25 16.45 7.10
CA LEU A 439 -1.84 16.61 6.80
C LEU A 439 -1.24 15.28 6.40
N ARG A 440 -0.37 15.30 5.38
CA ARG A 440 0.63 14.26 5.15
C ARG A 440 1.98 14.80 5.62
N TYR A 441 2.72 14.05 6.42
CA TYR A 441 3.97 14.57 7.00
C TYR A 441 5.02 13.48 7.23
N ASP A 442 6.28 13.87 7.12
CA ASP A 442 7.45 13.06 7.40
C ASP A 442 8.56 13.95 8.00
N SER A 443 9.81 13.51 7.94
CA SER A 443 10.95 14.28 8.43
C SER A 443 11.34 15.47 7.55
N GLU A 444 10.90 15.51 6.30
CA GLU A 444 11.27 16.54 5.31
C GLU A 444 10.27 17.70 5.31
N GLY A 445 9.02 17.44 5.66
CA GLY A 445 8.01 18.49 5.81
C GLY A 445 6.59 17.96 5.99
N ALA A 446 5.62 18.84 5.70
CA ALA A 446 4.22 18.50 5.70
C ALA A 446 3.50 19.03 4.46
N VAL A 447 2.41 18.39 4.08
CA VAL A 447 1.49 18.81 3.02
C VAL A 447 0.08 18.86 3.61
N LEU A 448 -0.52 20.04 3.60
CA LEU A 448 -1.92 20.26 3.92
C LEU A 448 -2.76 19.97 2.69
N VAL A 449 -3.74 19.09 2.86
CA VAL A 449 -4.79 18.82 1.89
C VAL A 449 -6.11 19.22 2.51
N ALA A 450 -6.87 20.08 1.82
CA ALA A 450 -8.21 20.46 2.23
C ALA A 450 -9.16 20.48 1.03
N ILE A 451 -10.34 19.86 1.20
CA ILE A 451 -11.31 19.63 0.14
C ILE A 451 -12.67 20.11 0.60
N ASN A 452 -13.32 20.97 -0.17
CA ASN A 452 -14.71 21.32 0.00
C ASN A 452 -15.59 20.34 -0.79
N LEU A 453 -16.37 19.55 -0.07
CA LEU A 453 -17.29 18.54 -0.61
C LEU A 453 -18.65 19.13 -1.00
N ASP A 454 -18.91 20.41 -0.69
CA ASP A 454 -20.11 21.14 -1.13
C ASP A 454 -19.90 21.67 -2.55
N ALA A 455 -20.74 21.22 -3.47
CA ALA A 455 -20.66 21.60 -4.88
C ALA A 455 -21.23 22.99 -5.19
N TYR A 456 -21.88 23.65 -4.22
CA TYR A 456 -22.61 24.90 -4.43
C TYR A 456 -22.20 26.04 -3.49
N LYS A 457 -21.69 25.74 -2.29
CA LYS A 457 -21.36 26.76 -1.28
C LYS A 457 -19.87 26.86 -1.01
N GLU A 458 -19.40 28.09 -0.94
CA GLU A 458 -18.08 28.41 -0.39
C GLU A 458 -18.05 28.04 1.09
N GLN A 459 -16.92 27.48 1.53
CA GLN A 459 -16.66 27.14 2.91
C GLN A 459 -15.50 27.96 3.45
N LYS A 460 -15.62 28.44 4.68
CA LYS A 460 -14.55 29.15 5.40
C LYS A 460 -14.17 28.36 6.63
N ALA A 461 -12.89 28.08 6.78
CA ALA A 461 -12.34 27.35 7.91
C ALA A 461 -11.11 28.02 8.49
N SER A 462 -10.79 27.64 9.72
CA SER A 462 -9.54 27.99 10.38
C SER A 462 -8.87 26.70 10.84
N PHE A 463 -7.83 26.26 10.12
CA PHE A 463 -7.15 25.00 10.38
C PHE A 463 -6.12 25.17 11.48
N ARG A 464 -6.31 24.51 12.62
CA ARG A 464 -5.31 24.43 13.69
C ARG A 464 -4.35 23.28 13.40
N LEU A 465 -3.13 23.61 12.99
CA LEU A 465 -2.15 22.59 12.63
C LEU A 465 -1.44 22.04 13.89
N PRO A 466 -1.29 20.71 14.02
CA PRO A 466 -0.63 20.06 15.15
C PRO A 466 0.90 20.19 15.05
N ILE A 467 1.44 21.38 15.24
CA ILE A 467 2.90 21.64 15.14
C ILE A 467 3.73 20.71 16.05
N TRP A 468 3.18 20.26 17.18
CA TRP A 468 3.82 19.29 18.08
C TRP A 468 4.01 17.91 17.42
N GLU A 469 3.04 17.47 16.62
CA GLU A 469 3.06 16.18 15.90
C GLU A 469 4.07 16.23 14.75
N LEU A 470 4.17 17.40 14.11
CA LEU A 470 5.16 17.67 13.07
C LEU A 470 6.58 17.84 13.62
N LYS A 471 6.78 17.74 14.95
CA LYS A 471 8.01 18.07 15.66
C LYS A 471 8.55 19.46 15.28
N MET A 472 7.63 20.36 14.98
CA MET A 472 7.89 21.75 14.62
C MET A 472 7.87 22.61 15.88
N ASP A 473 8.93 23.37 16.11
CA ASP A 473 8.99 24.32 17.24
C ASP A 473 8.16 25.57 16.91
N SER A 474 7.34 26.00 17.88
CA SER A 474 6.42 27.13 17.75
C SER A 474 7.13 28.46 17.50
N ALA A 475 8.42 28.57 17.87
CA ALA A 475 9.27 29.73 17.62
C ALA A 475 9.79 29.82 16.17
N HIS A 476 9.73 28.73 15.40
CA HIS A 476 10.21 28.72 14.02
C HIS A 476 9.20 29.31 13.04
N SER A 477 9.72 29.85 11.95
CA SER A 477 8.91 30.29 10.80
C SER A 477 8.87 29.20 9.74
N PHE A 478 7.74 29.09 9.06
CA PHE A 478 7.45 28.12 8.02
C PHE A 478 7.04 28.84 6.75
N VAL A 479 7.48 28.30 5.61
CA VAL A 479 7.03 28.73 4.31
C VAL A 479 5.91 27.78 3.88
N MET A 480 4.76 28.35 3.56
CA MET A 480 3.62 27.62 3.03
C MET A 480 3.33 28.07 1.60
N THR A 481 3.21 27.12 0.68
CA THR A 481 2.94 27.39 -0.74
C THR A 481 1.81 26.49 -1.23
N ASP A 482 0.73 27.08 -1.72
CA ASP A 482 -0.38 26.34 -2.34
C ASP A 482 -0.02 25.98 -3.78
N LEU A 483 0.40 24.74 -3.99
CA LEU A 483 0.78 24.23 -5.31
C LEU A 483 -0.43 23.95 -6.19
N TRP A 484 -1.60 23.72 -5.59
CA TRP A 484 -2.81 23.46 -6.36
C TRP A 484 -3.37 24.75 -6.97
N ASN A 485 -3.45 25.82 -6.19
CA ASN A 485 -4.00 27.10 -6.64
C ASN A 485 -2.92 28.10 -7.10
N GLU A 486 -1.66 27.66 -7.22
CA GLU A 486 -0.52 28.49 -7.64
C GLU A 486 -0.37 29.75 -6.78
N GLY A 487 -0.56 29.59 -5.47
CA GLY A 487 -0.48 30.67 -4.50
C GLY A 487 0.96 31.06 -4.19
N GLU A 488 1.20 32.36 -4.04
CA GLU A 488 2.50 32.89 -3.61
C GLU A 488 2.91 32.31 -2.24
N PRO A 489 4.21 32.01 -2.02
CA PRO A 489 4.70 31.53 -0.73
C PRO A 489 4.40 32.51 0.42
N GLY A 490 3.68 32.05 1.42
CA GLY A 490 3.39 32.79 2.65
C GLY A 490 4.31 32.39 3.79
N LEU A 491 4.68 33.35 4.64
CA LEU A 491 5.50 33.10 5.83
C LEU A 491 4.62 33.07 7.09
N TYR A 492 4.66 31.95 7.82
CA TYR A 492 3.84 31.73 9.01
C TYR A 492 4.71 31.32 10.20
N SER A 493 4.45 31.85 11.39
CA SER A 493 5.06 31.32 12.62
C SER A 493 4.34 30.05 13.06
N GLY A 494 5.02 29.17 13.79
CA GLY A 494 4.36 28.00 14.40
C GLY A 494 3.19 28.42 15.30
N GLN A 495 3.31 29.54 16.02
CA GLN A 495 2.20 30.11 16.79
C GLN A 495 0.98 30.43 15.92
N HIS A 496 1.15 31.08 14.76
CA HIS A 496 0.04 31.36 13.84
C HIS A 496 -0.61 30.07 13.31
N LEU A 497 0.20 29.06 12.92
CA LEU A 497 -0.31 27.78 12.42
C LEU A 497 -1.09 26.99 13.49
N SER A 498 -0.66 27.06 14.74
CA SER A 498 -1.35 26.40 15.86
C SER A 498 -2.62 27.12 16.32
N ALA A 499 -2.65 28.46 16.20
CA ALA A 499 -3.81 29.28 16.58
C ALA A 499 -4.96 29.13 15.58
N GLY A 500 -4.65 28.95 14.30
CA GLY A 500 -5.61 28.70 13.24
C GLY A 500 -5.24 29.43 11.95
N LEU A 501 -5.06 28.67 10.88
CA LEU A 501 -4.81 29.16 9.53
C LEU A 501 -6.15 29.38 8.81
N PRO A 502 -6.55 30.63 8.51
CA PRO A 502 -7.77 30.89 7.78
C PRO A 502 -7.64 30.42 6.32
N VAL A 503 -8.61 29.65 5.86
CA VAL A 503 -8.70 29.17 4.48
C VAL A 503 -10.13 29.33 3.98
N THR A 504 -10.26 29.87 2.77
CA THR A 504 -11.53 29.95 2.03
C THR A 504 -11.48 28.93 0.90
N LEU A 505 -12.44 28.02 0.85
CA LEU A 505 -12.56 27.00 -0.17
C LEU A 505 -13.80 27.29 -1.03
N PRO A 506 -13.66 27.58 -2.33
CA PRO A 506 -14.80 27.74 -3.22
C PRO A 506 -15.60 26.42 -3.30
N PRO A 507 -16.83 26.43 -3.86
CA PRO A 507 -17.56 25.20 -4.15
C PRO A 507 -16.70 24.21 -4.94
N ASN A 508 -16.66 22.95 -4.52
CA ASN A 508 -15.72 21.96 -5.06
C ASN A 508 -14.23 22.41 -5.06
N GLY A 509 -13.84 23.21 -4.06
CA GLY A 509 -12.46 23.68 -3.90
C GLY A 509 -11.51 22.60 -3.36
N LEU A 510 -10.27 22.64 -3.83
CA LEU A 510 -9.15 21.83 -3.36
C LEU A 510 -7.98 22.75 -3.02
N VAL A 511 -7.26 22.44 -1.95
CA VAL A 511 -5.99 23.06 -1.58
C VAL A 511 -4.99 21.92 -1.36
N ILE A 512 -3.80 22.06 -1.95
CA ILE A 512 -2.64 21.21 -1.67
C ILE A 512 -1.47 22.16 -1.40
N ALA A 513 -1.20 22.39 -0.12
CA ALA A 513 -0.18 23.33 0.32
C ALA A 513 0.97 22.63 1.00
N THR A 514 2.19 22.89 0.54
CA THR A 514 3.40 22.43 1.23
C THR A 514 3.67 23.31 2.43
N LEU A 515 4.22 22.73 3.49
CA LEU A 515 4.66 23.42 4.69
C LEU A 515 6.09 22.96 5.00
N THR A 516 7.05 23.86 4.78
CA THR A 516 8.46 23.59 5.00
C THR A 516 9.02 24.51 6.09
N PRO A 517 9.89 24.01 6.99
CA PRO A 517 10.63 24.88 7.89
C PRO A 517 11.44 25.89 7.06
N LYS A 518 11.34 27.18 7.37
CA LYS A 518 12.27 28.15 6.81
C LYS A 518 13.65 27.76 7.32
N ALA A 519 14.55 27.38 6.41
CA ALA A 519 15.94 27.11 6.76
C ALA A 519 16.42 28.25 7.64
N ALA A 520 16.80 27.95 8.89
CA ALA A 520 17.46 28.93 9.72
C ALA A 520 18.66 29.37 8.90
N SER A 521 18.78 30.66 8.60
CA SER A 521 20.06 31.20 8.22
C SER A 521 20.97 30.85 9.38
N ILE A 522 21.77 29.79 9.23
CA ILE A 522 22.92 29.56 10.10
C ILE A 522 23.73 30.81 9.87
N SER A 523 23.67 31.73 10.82
CA SER A 523 24.59 32.83 10.87
C SER A 523 25.97 32.22 10.77
N ALA A 524 26.66 32.54 9.68
CA ALA A 524 28.11 32.41 9.60
C ALA A 524 28.66 33.16 10.82
N GLY A 525 29.04 32.40 11.84
CA GLY A 525 29.25 32.93 13.17
C GLY A 525 29.69 31.87 14.18
N LYS A 526 30.35 30.80 13.72
CA LYS A 526 31.32 30.08 14.55
C LYS A 526 32.70 30.45 14.03
N SER A 527 33.29 31.41 14.74
CA SER A 527 34.73 31.63 14.80
C SER A 527 35.44 30.28 14.88
N ALA A 528 36.33 30.03 13.93
CA ALA A 528 37.36 29.01 14.03
C ALA A 528 38.38 29.48 15.08
N ALA A 529 38.01 29.33 16.35
CA ALA A 529 38.91 29.34 17.50
C ALA A 529 38.12 28.81 18.71
N ASP A 530 38.76 27.87 19.41
CA ASP A 530 38.48 27.39 20.76
C ASP A 530 37.66 26.10 20.94
N VAL A 531 38.47 25.03 21.11
CA VAL A 531 38.31 23.76 21.86
C VAL A 531 37.60 22.59 21.19
#